data_AF-A0A3D4PK80-F1
#
_entry.id   AF-A0A3D4PK80-F1
#
_cell.length_a   1.000
_cell.length_b   1.000
_cell.length_c   1.000
_cell.angle_alpha   90.00
_cell.angle_beta   90.00
_cell.angle_gamma   90.00
#
_symmetry.space_group_name_H-M   'P 1'
#
loop_
_entity.id
_entity.type
_entity.pdbx_description
1 polymer ?
#
loop_
_entity_poly.entity_id
_entity_poly.type
_entity_poly.pdbx_seq_one_letter_code
_entity_poly.pdbx_strand_id
1 'polypeptide(L)'
;RLWQHHFGKGLAPSPSDFGTLGEPPTHPQLLDKLAIEFVESGWKMKPMHRKMLLSATYQQSSSLDDNAVASSRALLIDPQNSLLWRANRFRLNADEFRDSILAATGELSSKMGGPSVSGNSSQRSIYTKVIRNQQDPFFGAFDAPRGTSSTSERNRTTTSTQALMMMNGSWILERASVLA
;
A
#
# COMPACT_ATOMS: atom_id res chain seq x y z
N ARG A 1 2.56 12.57 -1.32
CA ARG A 1 2.50 11.09 -1.33
C ARG A 1 1.11 10.50 -1.60
N LEU A 2 0.05 11.30 -1.77
CA LEU A 2 -1.30 10.81 -2.12
C LEU A 2 -1.29 9.84 -3.31
N TRP A 3 -0.64 10.27 -4.41
CA TRP A 3 -0.51 9.47 -5.62
C TRP A 3 0.18 8.12 -5.36
N GLN A 4 1.33 8.15 -4.67
CA GLN A 4 2.10 6.95 -4.33
C GLN A 4 1.26 5.91 -3.56
N HIS A 5 0.34 6.34 -2.68
CA HIS A 5 -0.52 5.40 -1.97
C HIS A 5 -1.58 4.72 -2.86
N HIS A 6 -2.04 5.38 -3.93
CA HIS A 6 -3.02 4.82 -4.87
C HIS A 6 -2.38 4.04 -6.01
N PHE A 7 -1.23 4.48 -6.50
CA PHE A 7 -0.55 3.94 -7.68
C PHE A 7 0.76 3.20 -7.34
N GLY A 8 1.09 3.05 -6.06
CA GLY A 8 2.27 2.36 -5.52
C GLY A 8 3.59 3.11 -5.69
N LYS A 9 3.76 3.79 -6.82
CA LYS A 9 4.93 4.61 -7.12
C LYS A 9 4.54 6.09 -7.16
N GLY A 10 5.39 6.96 -6.63
CA GLY A 10 5.21 8.40 -6.72
C GLY A 10 5.40 8.92 -8.15
N LEU A 11 4.79 10.07 -8.47
CA LEU A 11 5.11 10.79 -9.72
C LEU A 11 6.58 11.23 -9.73
N ALA A 12 7.06 11.75 -8.60
CA ALA A 12 8.48 11.87 -8.31
C ALA A 12 8.98 10.54 -7.71
N PRO A 13 10.05 9.93 -8.26
CA PRO A 13 10.65 8.70 -7.73
C PRO A 13 11.15 8.84 -6.30
N SER A 14 11.64 10.03 -5.93
CA SER A 14 12.10 10.38 -4.58
C SER A 14 10.98 11.11 -3.78
N PRO A 15 10.12 10.41 -3.02
CA PRO A 15 8.95 11.02 -2.37
C PRO A 15 9.27 12.02 -1.24
N SER A 16 10.54 12.16 -0.86
CA SER A 16 11.03 13.13 0.14
C SER A 16 12.00 14.16 -0.44
N ASP A 17 12.38 14.06 -1.71
CA ASP A 17 13.35 14.96 -2.33
C ASP A 17 12.83 15.43 -3.69
N PHE A 18 12.39 16.69 -3.71
CA PHE A 18 11.98 17.42 -4.92
C PHE A 18 13.02 18.49 -5.31
N GLY A 19 14.22 18.44 -4.71
CA GLY A 19 15.30 19.35 -5.00
C GLY A 19 16.08 18.96 -6.26
N THR A 20 17.18 19.66 -6.53
CA THR A 20 18.06 19.41 -7.68
C THR A 20 18.80 18.08 -7.63
N LEU A 21 18.86 17.45 -6.45
CA LEU A 21 19.44 16.12 -6.24
C LEU A 21 18.41 14.99 -6.42
N GLY A 22 17.11 15.33 -6.47
CA GLY A 22 16.02 14.38 -6.71
C GLY A 22 15.87 14.06 -8.19
N GLU A 23 15.30 12.89 -8.49
CA GLU A 23 14.95 12.53 -9.86
C GLU A 23 13.73 13.35 -10.32
N PRO A 24 13.71 13.84 -11.57
CA PRO A 24 12.57 14.57 -12.08
C PRO A 24 11.30 13.69 -12.09
N PRO A 25 10.12 14.30 -11.91
CA PRO A 25 8.88 13.55 -11.95
C PRO A 25 8.64 12.96 -13.34
N THR A 26 8.07 11.76 -13.37
CA THR A 26 7.71 11.06 -14.61
C THR A 26 6.71 11.86 -15.46
N HIS A 27 5.80 12.58 -14.81
CA HIS A 27 4.77 13.39 -15.45
C HIS A 27 4.70 14.78 -14.80
N PRO A 28 5.59 15.73 -15.18
CA PRO A 28 5.67 17.04 -14.53
C PRO A 28 4.38 17.84 -14.69
N GLN A 29 3.78 17.87 -15.89
CA GLN A 29 2.55 18.64 -16.12
C GLN A 29 1.35 18.06 -15.35
N LEU A 30 1.33 16.75 -15.11
CA LEU A 30 0.31 16.13 -14.26
C LEU A 30 0.51 16.52 -12.80
N LEU A 31 1.75 16.50 -12.31
CA LEU A 31 2.08 16.91 -10.96
C LEU A 31 1.66 18.37 -10.72
N ASP A 32 1.99 19.28 -11.64
CA ASP A 32 1.65 20.70 -11.55
C ASP A 32 0.12 20.91 -11.51
N LYS A 33 -0.61 20.24 -12.40
CA LYS A 33 -2.09 20.30 -12.42
C LYS A 33 -2.69 19.82 -11.10
N LEU A 34 -2.24 18.67 -10.59
CA LEU A 34 -2.74 18.15 -9.32
C LEU A 34 -2.37 19.05 -8.14
N ALA A 35 -1.22 19.70 -8.17
CA ALA A 35 -0.80 20.65 -7.14
C ALA A 35 -1.69 21.92 -7.15
N ILE A 36 -1.93 22.51 -8.33
CA ILE A 36 -2.81 23.68 -8.49
C ILE A 36 -4.22 23.37 -7.95
N GLU A 37 -4.81 22.25 -8.39
CA GLU A 37 -6.16 21.87 -7.96
C GLU A 37 -6.24 21.54 -6.47
N PHE A 38 -5.17 20.99 -5.88
CA PHE A 38 -5.13 20.74 -4.44
C PHE A 38 -5.18 22.04 -3.64
N VAL A 39 -4.49 23.09 -4.11
CA VAL A 39 -4.55 24.43 -3.52
C VAL A 39 -5.94 25.05 -3.73
N GLU A 40 -6.47 25.02 -4.95
CA GLU A 40 -7.79 25.59 -5.31
C GLU A 40 -8.94 24.91 -4.56
N SER A 41 -8.83 23.61 -4.28
CA SER A 41 -9.82 22.86 -3.48
C SER A 41 -9.76 23.16 -1.97
N GLY A 42 -8.88 24.06 -1.55
CA GLY A 42 -8.68 24.46 -0.15
C GLY A 42 -7.96 23.41 0.67
N TRP A 43 -6.95 22.74 0.08
CA TRP A 43 -6.12 21.73 0.75
C TRP A 43 -6.91 20.50 1.25
N LYS A 44 -8.06 20.21 0.63
CA LYS A 44 -8.93 19.11 1.01
C LYS A 44 -8.47 17.79 0.40
N MET A 45 -8.19 16.81 1.24
CA MET A 45 -7.69 15.50 0.79
C MET A 45 -8.76 14.64 0.10
N LYS A 46 -10.01 14.65 0.60
CA LYS A 46 -11.09 13.79 0.07
C LYS A 46 -11.41 14.06 -1.41
N PRO A 47 -11.59 15.31 -1.87
CA PRO A 47 -11.76 15.60 -3.29
C PRO A 47 -10.60 15.07 -4.15
N MET A 48 -9.35 15.22 -3.67
CA MET A 48 -8.20 14.70 -4.39
C MET A 48 -8.22 13.18 -4.51
N HIS A 49 -8.50 12.47 -3.42
CA HIS A 49 -8.68 11.02 -3.46
C HIS A 49 -9.75 10.62 -4.48
N ARG A 50 -10.91 11.25 -4.43
CA ARG A 50 -12.00 10.98 -5.37
C ARG A 50 -11.55 11.18 -6.82
N LYS A 51 -10.84 12.26 -7.11
CA LYS A 51 -10.32 12.54 -8.46
C LYS A 51 -9.35 11.47 -8.94
N MET A 52 -8.41 11.05 -8.10
CA MET A 52 -7.48 9.97 -8.44
C MET A 52 -8.23 8.66 -8.70
N LEU A 53 -9.14 8.27 -7.81
CA LEU A 53 -9.90 7.03 -7.89
C LEU A 53 -10.86 6.97 -9.09
N LEU A 54 -11.36 8.11 -9.54
CA LEU A 54 -12.23 8.23 -10.72
C LEU A 54 -11.46 8.47 -12.03
N SER A 55 -10.13 8.52 -11.99
CA SER A 55 -9.32 8.68 -13.20
C SER A 55 -9.33 7.39 -14.03
N ALA A 56 -9.30 7.54 -15.36
CA ALA A 56 -9.16 6.40 -16.26
C ALA A 56 -7.92 5.56 -15.93
N THR A 57 -6.82 6.21 -15.52
CA THR A 57 -5.58 5.56 -15.11
C THR A 57 -5.76 4.64 -13.90
N TYR A 58 -6.52 5.05 -12.88
CA TYR A 58 -6.79 4.21 -11.71
C TYR A 58 -7.72 3.04 -12.04
N GLN A 59 -8.64 3.24 -12.99
CA GLN A 59 -9.65 2.25 -13.39
C GLN A 59 -9.17 1.27 -14.46
N GLN A 60 -7.90 1.34 -14.89
CA GLN A 60 -7.34 0.38 -15.83
C GLN A 60 -7.36 -1.05 -15.26
N SER A 61 -7.43 -2.03 -16.16
CA SER A 61 -7.29 -3.44 -15.81
C SER A 61 -5.83 -3.78 -15.49
N SER A 62 -5.62 -4.74 -14.59
CA SER A 62 -4.30 -5.37 -14.39
C SER A 62 -4.14 -6.65 -15.21
N SER A 63 -5.24 -7.13 -15.81
CA SER A 63 -5.24 -8.29 -16.70
C SER A 63 -4.55 -7.93 -18.01
N LEU A 64 -3.63 -8.79 -18.46
CA LEU A 64 -2.96 -8.63 -19.75
C LEU A 64 -3.70 -9.33 -20.89
N ASP A 65 -4.73 -10.12 -20.56
CA ASP A 65 -5.40 -11.03 -21.48
C ASP A 65 -6.38 -10.31 -22.42
N ASP A 66 -6.92 -9.17 -21.98
CA ASP A 66 -7.92 -8.40 -22.74
C ASP A 66 -7.41 -7.94 -24.12
N ASN A 67 -6.08 -7.81 -24.29
CA ASN A 67 -5.46 -7.43 -25.56
C ASN A 67 -3.98 -7.89 -25.66
N ALA A 68 -3.76 -9.22 -25.64
CA ALA A 68 -2.45 -9.85 -25.48
C ALA A 68 -1.34 -9.29 -26.40
N VAL A 69 -1.65 -8.95 -27.65
CA VAL A 69 -0.67 -8.41 -28.61
C VAL A 69 -0.21 -7.00 -28.21
N ALA A 70 -1.15 -6.12 -27.86
CA ALA A 70 -0.85 -4.76 -27.42
C ALA A 70 -0.13 -4.78 -26.06
N SER A 71 -0.58 -5.62 -25.13
CA SER A 71 0.03 -5.84 -23.82
C SER A 71 1.48 -6.31 -23.94
N SER A 72 1.77 -7.23 -24.86
CA SER A 72 3.13 -7.75 -25.09
C SER A 72 4.07 -6.67 -25.60
N ARG A 73 3.60 -5.83 -26.53
CA ARG A 73 4.37 -4.68 -27.03
C ARG A 73 4.60 -3.64 -25.93
N ALA A 74 3.57 -3.32 -25.16
CA ALA A 74 3.67 -2.38 -24.05
C ALA A 74 4.66 -2.88 -22.98
N LEU A 75 4.68 -4.18 -22.69
CA LEU A 75 5.62 -4.79 -21.74
C LEU A 75 7.08 -4.69 -22.21
N LEU A 76 7.34 -4.75 -23.52
CA LEU A 76 8.69 -4.56 -24.07
C LEU A 76 9.15 -3.10 -24.01
N ILE A 77 8.23 -2.14 -24.18
CA ILE A 77 8.53 -0.71 -24.18
C ILE A 77 8.65 -0.17 -22.75
N ASP A 78 7.70 -0.51 -21.88
CA ASP A 78 7.64 -0.05 -20.50
C ASP A 78 7.32 -1.22 -19.53
N PRO A 79 8.32 -2.07 -19.24
CA PRO A 79 8.16 -3.19 -18.30
C PRO A 79 7.77 -2.72 -16.90
N GLN A 80 8.25 -1.54 -16.50
CA GLN A 80 8.06 -0.98 -15.16
C GLN A 80 6.73 -0.22 -14.99
N ASN A 81 5.93 -0.14 -16.06
CA ASN A 81 4.65 0.56 -16.06
C ASN A 81 4.77 2.02 -15.57
N SER A 82 5.86 2.71 -15.93
CA SER A 82 6.09 4.11 -15.59
C SER A 82 5.08 5.03 -16.27
N LEU A 83 4.57 4.64 -17.45
CA LEU A 83 3.54 5.37 -18.21
C LEU A 83 2.11 5.03 -17.76
N LEU A 84 1.94 4.12 -16.80
CA LEU A 84 0.65 3.73 -16.24
C LEU A 84 -0.35 3.31 -17.33
N TRP A 85 0.07 2.32 -18.14
CA TRP A 85 -0.74 1.74 -19.20
C TRP A 85 -1.61 0.56 -18.71
N ARG A 86 -1.33 0.05 -17.51
CA ARG A 86 -2.14 -0.95 -16.80
C ARG A 86 -2.26 -0.62 -15.31
N ALA A 87 -3.21 -1.24 -14.61
CA ALA A 87 -3.21 -1.21 -13.15
C ALA A 87 -2.08 -2.06 -12.58
N ASN A 88 -1.39 -1.49 -11.59
CA ASN A 88 -0.34 -2.16 -10.84
C ASN A 88 -0.95 -3.08 -9.79
N ARG A 89 -0.40 -4.29 -9.64
CA ARG A 89 -0.73 -5.20 -8.55
C ARG A 89 0.22 -4.94 -7.40
N PHE A 90 -0.33 -4.69 -6.22
CA PHE A 90 0.43 -4.40 -5.02
C PHE A 90 0.27 -5.52 -4.01
N ARG A 91 1.37 -5.88 -3.34
CA ARG A 91 1.31 -6.71 -2.13
C ARG A 91 0.67 -5.91 -1.00
N LEU A 92 -0.12 -6.58 -0.18
CA LEU A 92 -0.68 -5.97 1.03
C LEU A 92 0.45 -5.58 1.98
N ASN A 93 0.32 -4.42 2.61
CA ASN A 93 1.18 -4.01 3.72
C ASN A 93 0.91 -4.88 4.95
N ALA A 94 1.79 -4.89 5.94
CA ALA A 94 1.61 -5.69 7.16
C ALA A 94 0.24 -5.50 7.85
N ASP A 95 -0.19 -4.24 7.97
CA ASP A 95 -1.48 -3.85 8.55
C ASP A 95 -2.67 -4.43 7.74
N GLU A 96 -2.62 -4.23 6.43
CA GLU A 96 -3.65 -4.70 5.48
C GLU A 96 -3.70 -6.22 5.45
N PHE A 97 -2.54 -6.88 5.51
CA PHE A 97 -2.40 -8.32 5.50
C PHE A 97 -3.01 -8.94 6.75
N ARG A 98 -2.69 -8.41 7.95
CA ARG A 98 -3.29 -8.83 9.21
C ARG A 98 -4.80 -8.64 9.21
N ASP A 99 -5.26 -7.46 8.78
CA ASP A 99 -6.70 -7.15 8.74
C ASP A 99 -7.43 -8.02 7.71
N SER A 100 -6.78 -8.39 6.61
CA SER A 100 -7.35 -9.32 5.61
C SER A 100 -7.52 -10.73 6.16
N ILE A 101 -6.59 -11.20 7.00
CA ILE A 101 -6.71 -12.51 7.66
C ILE A 101 -7.88 -12.49 8.65
N LEU A 102 -7.95 -11.47 9.50
CA LEU A 102 -9.07 -11.31 10.44
C LEU A 102 -10.41 -11.16 9.71
N ALA A 103 -10.42 -10.50 8.55
CA ALA A 103 -11.62 -10.38 7.73
C ALA A 103 -12.02 -11.73 7.12
N ALA A 104 -11.05 -12.51 6.62
CA ALA A 104 -11.28 -13.81 6.04
C ALA A 104 -11.81 -14.84 7.06
N THR A 105 -11.36 -14.78 8.31
CA THR A 105 -11.86 -15.65 9.38
C THR A 105 -13.14 -15.15 10.06
N GLY A 106 -13.63 -13.96 9.69
CA GLY A 106 -14.82 -13.35 10.29
C GLY A 106 -14.61 -12.80 11.70
N GLU A 107 -13.37 -12.76 12.20
CA GLU A 107 -13.04 -12.23 13.53
C GLU A 107 -12.88 -10.71 13.55
N LEU A 108 -12.72 -10.07 12.39
CA LEU A 108 -12.45 -8.63 12.31
C LEU A 108 -13.56 -7.80 12.96
N SER A 109 -13.23 -7.11 14.04
CA SER A 109 -14.13 -6.18 14.70
C SER A 109 -14.29 -4.87 13.91
N SER A 110 -15.54 -4.47 13.69
CA SER A 110 -15.91 -3.19 13.07
C SER A 110 -15.94 -2.01 14.05
N LYS A 111 -15.59 -2.24 15.34
CA LYS A 111 -15.58 -1.19 16.36
C LYS A 111 -14.61 -0.07 15.96
N MET A 112 -15.12 1.16 15.93
CA MET A 112 -14.32 2.35 15.64
C MET A 112 -13.96 3.08 16.93
N GLY A 113 -12.68 3.44 17.05
CA GLY A 113 -12.15 4.21 18.17
C GLY A 113 -12.02 3.41 19.47
N GLY A 114 -11.70 4.13 20.55
CA GLY A 114 -11.38 3.55 21.85
C GLY A 114 -9.87 3.50 22.13
N PRO A 115 -9.48 2.95 23.29
CA PRO A 115 -8.07 2.82 23.65
C PRO A 115 -7.36 1.82 22.75
N SER A 116 -6.04 2.01 22.56
CA SER A 116 -5.21 1.08 21.80
C SER A 116 -5.24 -0.31 22.41
N VAL A 117 -5.31 -1.33 21.56
CA VAL A 117 -5.38 -2.74 21.95
C VAL A 117 -4.07 -3.49 21.67
N SER A 118 -3.94 -4.70 22.22
CA SER A 118 -2.80 -5.58 21.91
C SER A 118 -2.82 -6.05 20.45
N GLY A 119 -1.65 -6.41 19.92
CA GLY A 119 -1.51 -6.94 18.54
C GLY A 119 -2.33 -8.21 18.26
N ASN A 120 -2.65 -9.00 19.30
CA ASN A 120 -3.45 -10.22 19.20
C ASN A 120 -4.97 -9.98 19.19
N SER A 121 -5.42 -8.73 19.37
CA SER A 121 -6.84 -8.39 19.37
C SER A 121 -7.45 -8.48 17.98
N SER A 122 -8.73 -8.84 17.84
CA SER A 122 -9.40 -8.87 16.54
C SER A 122 -9.82 -7.49 15.99
N GLN A 123 -9.36 -6.39 16.60
CA GLN A 123 -9.56 -5.04 16.02
C GLN A 123 -8.61 -4.77 14.85
N ARG A 124 -9.01 -3.81 14.00
CA ARG A 124 -8.18 -3.31 12.89
C ARG A 124 -6.79 -2.90 13.37
N SER A 125 -5.78 -3.15 12.54
CA SER A 125 -4.37 -2.91 12.85
C SER A 125 -4.08 -1.47 13.25
N ILE A 126 -4.84 -0.51 12.74
CA ILE A 126 -4.76 0.92 13.10
C ILE A 126 -4.99 1.20 14.60
N TYR A 127 -5.70 0.32 15.30
CA TYR A 127 -5.99 0.45 16.74
C TYR A 127 -5.00 -0.34 17.61
N THR A 128 -4.06 -1.05 17.02
CA THR A 128 -3.05 -1.80 17.77
C THR A 128 -2.03 -0.86 18.40
N LYS A 129 -1.53 -1.22 19.58
CA LYS A 129 -0.53 -0.45 20.30
C LYS A 129 0.82 -0.56 19.60
N VAL A 130 1.37 0.59 19.20
CA VAL A 130 2.74 0.68 18.64
C VAL A 130 3.71 1.04 19.75
N ILE A 131 4.59 0.12 20.12
CA ILE A 131 5.67 0.35 21.08
C ILE A 131 6.95 0.62 20.29
N ARG A 132 7.50 1.84 20.36
CA ARG A 132 8.64 2.27 19.52
C ARG A 132 9.88 1.39 19.64
N ASN A 133 10.15 0.87 20.84
CA ASN A 133 11.34 0.08 21.15
C ASN A 133 11.11 -1.43 21.03
N GLN A 134 9.87 -1.87 20.83
CA GLN A 134 9.52 -3.29 20.74
C GLN A 134 8.44 -3.46 19.68
N GLN A 135 8.88 -3.76 18.46
CA GLN A 135 7.97 -4.05 17.36
C GLN A 135 7.37 -5.45 17.54
N ASP A 136 6.08 -5.57 17.23
CA ASP A 136 5.43 -6.88 17.16
C ASP A 136 6.15 -7.77 16.14
N PRO A 137 6.48 -9.03 16.47
CA PRO A 137 7.17 -9.94 15.54
C PRO A 137 6.42 -10.11 14.23
N PHE A 138 5.08 -10.11 14.25
CA PHE A 138 4.26 -10.22 13.04
C PHE A 138 4.51 -9.03 12.12
N PHE A 139 4.34 -7.81 12.64
CA PHE A 139 4.54 -6.58 11.88
C PHE A 139 5.98 -6.44 11.40
N GLY A 140 6.96 -6.85 12.22
CA GLY A 140 8.37 -6.85 11.86
C GLY A 140 8.70 -7.76 10.67
N ALA A 141 8.13 -8.96 10.60
CA ALA A 141 8.39 -9.87 9.50
C ALA A 141 7.78 -9.39 8.16
N PHE A 142 6.65 -8.68 8.21
CA PHE A 142 5.94 -8.15 7.03
C PHE A 142 6.30 -6.70 6.67
N ASP A 143 7.54 -6.29 6.99
CA ASP A 143 8.11 -4.99 6.58
C ASP A 143 7.37 -3.75 7.12
N ALA A 144 6.68 -3.86 8.26
CA ALA A 144 6.09 -2.68 8.87
C ALA A 144 7.18 -1.67 9.26
N PRO A 145 6.96 -0.36 9.03
CA PRO A 145 7.96 0.66 9.29
C PRO A 145 8.35 0.69 10.77
N ARG A 146 9.63 0.91 11.04
CA ARG A 146 10.13 1.02 12.42
C ARG A 146 9.59 2.29 13.07
N GLY A 147 9.16 2.20 14.33
CA GLY A 147 8.64 3.34 15.08
C GLY A 147 9.68 4.41 15.47
N THR A 148 10.94 4.22 15.10
CA THR A 148 12.07 5.09 15.45
C THR A 148 12.57 5.96 14.30
N SER A 149 12.16 5.68 13.07
CA SER A 149 12.59 6.43 11.88
C SER A 149 11.41 6.85 11.01
N SER A 150 11.58 7.97 10.31
CA SER A 150 10.62 8.36 9.27
C SER A 150 10.82 7.49 8.04
N THR A 151 9.74 6.92 7.53
CA THR A 151 9.75 6.07 6.34
C THR A 151 8.95 6.76 5.25
N SER A 152 9.59 7.03 4.11
CA SER A 152 8.97 7.69 2.97
C SER A 152 8.22 6.74 2.05
N GLU A 153 8.72 5.51 1.95
CA GLU A 153 8.19 4.42 1.17
C GLU A 153 8.19 3.15 2.01
N ARG A 154 7.07 2.43 2.03
CA ARG A 154 6.97 1.17 2.76
C ARG A 154 7.64 0.07 1.95
N ASN A 155 8.62 -0.61 2.55
CA ASN A 155 9.25 -1.77 1.93
C ASN A 155 8.23 -2.89 1.75
N ARG A 156 8.36 -3.63 0.65
CA ARG A 156 7.56 -4.81 0.34
C ARG A 156 8.48 -5.89 -0.18
N THR A 157 8.95 -6.73 0.73
CA THR A 157 9.87 -7.81 0.40
C THR A 157 9.13 -9.14 0.30
N THR A 158 9.75 -10.09 -0.39
CA THR A 158 9.33 -11.49 -0.42
C THR A 158 10.45 -12.32 0.20
N THR A 159 10.35 -12.56 1.49
CA THR A 159 11.36 -13.32 2.24
C THR A 159 10.83 -14.69 2.61
N SER A 160 11.73 -15.67 2.73
CA SER A 160 11.39 -17.02 3.21
C SER A 160 10.79 -16.97 4.61
N THR A 161 11.20 -16.03 5.46
CA THR A 161 10.65 -15.82 6.81
C THR A 161 9.16 -15.48 6.78
N GLN A 162 8.72 -14.62 5.86
CA GLN A 162 7.29 -14.32 5.69
C GLN A 162 6.51 -15.57 5.28
N ALA A 163 7.02 -16.34 4.32
CA ALA A 163 6.38 -17.57 3.86
C ALA A 163 6.29 -18.63 4.97
N LEU A 164 7.38 -18.85 5.72
CA LEU A 164 7.41 -19.77 6.84
C LEU A 164 6.47 -19.33 7.97
N MET A 165 6.36 -18.02 8.23
CA MET A 165 5.43 -17.50 9.22
C MET A 165 3.97 -17.66 8.78
N MET A 166 3.68 -17.58 7.48
CA MET A 166 2.35 -17.91 6.94
C MET A 166 2.01 -19.39 7.06
N MET A 167 2.98 -20.29 6.89
CA MET A 167 2.72 -21.74 6.97
C MET A 167 2.67 -22.25 8.41
N ASN A 168 3.55 -21.76 9.28
CA ASN A 168 3.81 -22.36 10.60
C ASN A 168 3.64 -21.38 11.76
N GLY A 169 3.29 -20.13 11.52
CA GLY A 169 3.11 -19.14 12.59
C GLY A 169 1.92 -19.49 13.46
N SER A 170 2.10 -19.52 14.78
CA SER A 170 1.03 -19.87 15.73
C SER A 170 -0.23 -19.03 15.53
N TRP A 171 -0.06 -17.71 15.37
CA TRP A 171 -1.17 -16.79 15.11
C TRP A 171 -1.91 -17.13 13.81
N ILE A 172 -1.21 -17.59 12.76
CA ILE A 172 -1.85 -18.01 11.51
C ILE A 172 -2.56 -19.35 11.68
N LEU A 173 -1.93 -20.32 12.35
CA LEU A 173 -2.50 -21.65 12.58
C LEU A 173 -3.78 -21.58 13.42
N GLU A 174 -3.80 -20.75 14.46
CA GLU A 174 -5.02 -20.49 15.26
C GLU A 174 -6.15 -19.97 14.36
N ARG A 175 -5.86 -19.06 13.43
CA ARG A 175 -6.85 -18.48 12.52
C ARG A 175 -7.28 -19.46 11.43
N ALA A 176 -6.36 -20.29 10.94
CA ALA A 176 -6.66 -21.37 10.02
C ALA A 176 -7.62 -22.40 10.66
N SER A 177 -7.47 -22.70 11.95
CA SER A 177 -8.39 -23.62 12.65
C SER A 177 -9.82 -23.11 12.80
N VAL A 178 -10.06 -21.80 12.66
CA VAL A 178 -11.42 -21.23 12.67
C VAL A 178 -12.15 -21.50 11.34
N LEU A 179 -11.42 -21.72 10.25
CA LEU A 179 -11.98 -21.98 8.92
C LEU A 179 -12.22 -23.47 8.63
N ALA A 180 -11.61 -24.37 9.40
CA ALA A 180 -11.71 -25.82 9.26
C ALA A 180 -12.96 -26.37 9.96
#